data_AF-A0A355YLZ6-F1
#
_entry.id   AF-A0A355YLZ6-F1
#
_cell.length_a   1.000
_cell.length_b   1.000
_cell.length_c   1.000
_cell.angle_alpha   90.00
_cell.angle_beta   90.00
_cell.angle_gamma   90.00
#
_symmetry.space_group_name_H-M   'P 1'
#
loop_
_entity.id
_entity.type
_entity.pdbx_description
1 polymer ?
#
loop_
_entity_poly.entity_id
_entity_poly.type
_entity_poly.pdbx_seq_one_letter_code
_entity_poly.pdbx_strand_id
1 'polypeptide(L)'
;MPGNQFERMVFAFLTVLVTVHAYVFYSLYVVNGSLLMQLTGADSVLHALDAQGGVYMLGRMVPIWAVILVEFVLAYGLECLMGSPFSFRFAC
;
A
#
# COMPACT_ATOMS: atom_id res chain seq x y z
N MET A 1 16.97 19.05 2.46
CA MET A 1 17.22 17.63 2.80
C MET A 1 17.16 17.51 4.32
N PRO A 2 16.51 16.46 4.86
CA PRO A 2 16.46 16.22 6.30
C PRO A 2 17.89 16.16 6.86
N GLY A 3 18.14 16.94 7.91
CA GLY A 3 19.47 17.12 8.52
C GLY A 3 19.81 16.06 9.57
N ASN A 4 18.81 15.32 10.07
CA ASN A 4 18.97 14.31 11.10
C ASN A 4 18.27 12.98 10.74
N GLN A 5 18.73 11.87 11.33
CA GLN A 5 18.18 10.52 11.13
C GLN A 5 16.69 10.45 11.48
N PHE A 6 16.25 11.17 12.52
CA PHE A 6 14.83 11.24 12.89
C PHE A 6 13.98 11.87 11.79
N GLU A 7 14.43 12.99 11.22
CA GLU A 7 13.72 13.67 10.13
C GLU A 7 13.64 12.79 8.87
N ARG A 8 14.70 12.02 8.57
CA ARG A 8 14.70 11.04 7.48
C ARG A 8 13.67 9.93 7.70
N MET A 9 13.59 9.40 8.91
CA MET A 9 12.63 8.35 9.26
C MET A 9 11.18 8.85 9.18
N VAL A 10 10.91 10.08 9.64
CA VAL A 10 9.59 10.70 9.56
C VAL A 10 9.21 11.01 8.10
N PHE A 11 10.16 11.49 7.31
CA PHE A 11 9.93 11.73 5.88
C PHE A 11 9.62 10.44 5.12
N ALA A 12 10.41 9.38 5.35
CA ALA A 12 10.16 8.05 4.79
C ALA A 12 8.79 7.52 5.21
N PHE A 13 8.43 7.67 6.49
CA PHE A 13 7.13 7.26 7.01
C PHE A 13 5.96 7.97 6.31
N LEU A 14 6.01 9.29 6.21
CA LEU A 14 4.95 10.09 5.56
C LEU A 14 4.84 9.78 4.06
N THR A 15 5.99 9.59 3.38
CA THR A 15 6.02 9.24 1.96
C THR A 15 5.35 7.90 1.73
N VAL A 16 5.74 6.88 2.49
CA VAL A 16 5.16 5.53 2.39
C VAL A 16 3.68 5.52 2.76
N LEU A 17 3.28 6.29 3.77
CA LEU A 17 1.87 6.40 4.16
C LEU A 17 1.03 6.90 2.98
N VAL A 18 1.44 8.00 2.35
CA VAL A 18 0.68 8.58 1.24
C VAL A 18 0.70 7.67 0.02
N THR A 19 1.86 7.14 -0.37
CA THR A 19 1.98 6.33 -1.59
C THR A 19 1.24 5.00 -1.47
N VAL A 20 1.32 4.31 -0.33
CA VAL A 20 0.61 3.03 -0.11
C VAL A 20 -0.90 3.25 -0.11
N HIS A 21 -1.41 4.28 0.59
CA HIS A 21 -2.85 4.55 0.60
C HIS A 21 -3.37 4.94 -0.78
N ALA A 22 -2.65 5.82 -1.48
CA ALA A 22 -3.02 6.21 -2.84
C ALA A 22 -3.00 5.01 -3.80
N TYR A 23 -1.99 4.14 -3.69
CA TYR A 23 -1.85 2.95 -4.53
C TYR A 23 -2.99 1.94 -4.29
N VAL A 24 -3.26 1.58 -3.04
CA VAL A 24 -4.33 0.63 -2.70
C VAL A 24 -5.69 1.17 -3.13
N PHE A 25 -5.95 2.46 -2.87
CA PHE A 25 -7.19 3.10 -3.31
C PHE A 25 -7.33 3.11 -4.83
N TYR A 26 -6.28 3.51 -5.55
CA TYR A 26 -6.28 3.53 -7.00
C TYR A 26 -6.55 2.13 -7.59
N SER A 27 -5.88 1.10 -7.08
CA SER A 27 -6.06 -0.27 -7.53
C SER A 27 -7.48 -0.79 -7.31
N LEU A 28 -8.02 -0.60 -6.10
CA LEU A 28 -9.32 -1.17 -5.73
C LEU A 28 -10.50 -0.37 -6.26
N TYR A 29 -10.46 0.96 -6.18
CA TYR A 29 -11.58 1.81 -6.57
C TYR A 29 -11.54 2.21 -8.04
N VAL A 30 -10.38 2.58 -8.56
CA VAL A 30 -10.28 3.17 -9.91
C VAL A 30 -10.11 2.08 -10.96
N VAL A 31 -9.19 1.13 -10.73
CA VAL A 31 -8.88 0.10 -11.72
C VAL A 31 -9.88 -1.05 -11.66
N ASN A 32 -10.11 -1.61 -10.47
CA ASN A 32 -10.89 -2.84 -10.33
C ASN A 32 -12.34 -2.61 -9.86
N GLY A 33 -12.70 -1.39 -9.46
CA GLY A 33 -13.97 -1.11 -8.79
C GLY A 33 -15.20 -1.51 -9.59
N SER A 34 -15.22 -1.21 -10.90
CA SER A 34 -16.34 -1.55 -11.79
C SER A 34 -16.50 -3.06 -11.97
N LEU A 35 -15.40 -3.80 -12.10
CA LEU A 35 -15.40 -5.25 -12.24
C LEU A 35 -15.85 -5.92 -10.94
N LEU A 36 -15.35 -5.46 -9.79
CA LEU A 36 -15.74 -5.91 -8.46
C LEU A 36 -17.25 -5.78 -8.24
N MET A 37 -17.81 -4.61 -8.56
CA MET A 37 -19.24 -4.35 -8.43
C MET A 37 -20.08 -5.18 -9.41
N GLN A 38 -19.60 -5.40 -10.64
CA GLN A 38 -20.29 -6.25 -11.63
C GLN A 38 -20.33 -7.74 -11.23
N LEU A 39 -19.25 -8.27 -10.67
CA LEU A 39 -19.17 -9.68 -10.27
C LEU A 39 -19.96 -9.98 -9.00
N THR A 40 -20.05 -9.03 -8.08
CA THR A 40 -20.72 -9.21 -6.78
C THR A 40 -22.15 -8.66 -6.75
N GLY A 41 -22.51 -7.79 -7.70
CA GLY A 41 -23.81 -7.11 -7.74
C GLY A 41 -23.96 -6.03 -6.65
N ALA A 42 -22.86 -5.57 -6.04
CA ALA A 42 -22.90 -4.62 -4.94
C ALA A 42 -22.91 -3.15 -5.40
N ASP A 43 -23.55 -2.28 -4.62
CA ASP A 43 -23.68 -0.84 -4.92
C ASP A 43 -22.42 -0.02 -4.65
N SER A 44 -21.44 -0.59 -3.93
CA SER A 44 -20.18 0.09 -3.60
C SER A 44 -19.00 -0.87 -3.62
N VAL A 45 -17.80 -0.34 -3.88
CA VAL A 45 -16.55 -1.12 -3.87
C VAL A 45 -16.28 -1.76 -2.51
N LEU A 46 -16.63 -1.10 -1.40
CA LEU A 46 -16.47 -1.68 -0.06
C LEU A 46 -17.40 -2.87 0.15
N HIS A 47 -18.67 -2.76 -0.24
CA HIS A 47 -19.60 -3.89 -0.17
C HIS A 47 -19.21 -5.01 -1.15
N ALA A 48 -18.70 -4.67 -2.33
CA ALA A 48 -18.18 -5.67 -3.27
C ALA A 48 -17.00 -6.44 -2.67
N LEU A 49 -16.08 -5.75 -2.01
CA LEU A 49 -14.92 -6.37 -1.35
C LEU A 49 -15.34 -7.23 -0.16
N ASP A 50 -16.31 -6.80 0.64
CA ASP A 50 -16.86 -7.59 1.74
C ASP A 50 -17.57 -8.85 1.22
N ALA A 51 -18.38 -8.73 0.15
CA ALA A 51 -19.07 -9.85 -0.49
C ALA A 51 -18.10 -10.86 -1.16
N GLN A 52 -16.95 -10.40 -1.66
CA GLN A 52 -15.90 -11.27 -2.22
C GLN A 52 -15.04 -11.94 -1.13
N GLY A 53 -15.17 -11.52 0.14
CA GLY A 53 -14.37 -12.01 1.27
C GLY A 53 -13.03 -11.29 1.45
N GLY A 54 -12.83 -10.16 0.78
CA GLY A 54 -11.65 -9.31 0.87
C GLY A 54 -10.83 -9.25 -0.43
N VAL A 55 -9.59 -8.85 -0.29
CA VAL A 55 -8.60 -8.74 -1.37
C VAL A 55 -7.71 -9.98 -1.32
N TYR A 56 -7.44 -10.56 -2.48
CA TYR A 56 -6.54 -11.71 -2.57
C TYR A 56 -5.09 -11.30 -2.35
N MET A 57 -4.46 -11.80 -1.29
CA MET A 57 -3.06 -11.55 -0.97
C MET A 57 -2.42 -12.84 -0.41
N LEU A 58 -1.24 -13.20 -0.89
CA LEU A 58 -0.47 -14.36 -0.40
C LEU A 58 -1.30 -15.67 -0.35
N GLY A 59 -2.15 -15.90 -1.34
CA GLY A 59 -2.92 -17.15 -1.44
C GLY A 59 -4.23 -17.19 -0.63
N ARG A 60 -4.58 -16.13 0.10
CA ARG A 60 -5.80 -16.05 0.92
C ARG A 60 -6.54 -14.73 0.65
N MET A 61 -7.86 -14.76 0.83
CA MET A 61 -8.64 -13.53 0.88
C MET A 61 -8.44 -12.88 2.25
N VAL A 62 -7.95 -11.65 2.25
CA VAL A 62 -7.68 -10.87 3.46
C VAL A 62 -8.37 -9.52 3.39
N PRO A 63 -8.79 -8.94 4.53
CA PRO A 63 -9.47 -7.66 4.52
C PRO A 63 -8.52 -6.52 4.11
N ILE A 64 -9.08 -5.42 3.61
CA ILE A 64 -8.33 -4.28 3.04
C ILE A 64 -7.30 -3.72 4.03
N TRP A 65 -7.66 -3.61 5.31
CA TRP A 65 -6.76 -3.09 6.33
C TRP A 65 -5.51 -3.96 6.53
N ALA A 66 -5.64 -5.29 6.36
CA ALA A 66 -4.49 -6.19 6.43
C ALA A 66 -3.56 -5.99 5.22
N VAL A 67 -4.12 -5.79 4.02
CA VAL A 67 -3.33 -5.46 2.81
C VAL A 67 -2.56 -4.15 3.00
N ILE A 68 -3.23 -3.09 3.48
CA ILE A 68 -2.60 -1.80 3.73
C ILE A 68 -1.45 -1.94 4.73
N LEU A 69 -1.65 -2.70 5.82
CA LEU A 69 -0.61 -2.89 6.83
C LEU A 69 0.60 -3.64 6.29
N VAL A 70 0.38 -4.72 5.52
CA VAL A 70 1.47 -5.50 4.92
C VAL A 70 2.25 -4.67 3.90
N GLU A 71 1.55 -3.99 2.98
CA GLU A 71 2.17 -3.08 2.01
C GLU A 71 2.95 -1.95 2.71
N PHE A 72 2.39 -1.40 3.79
CA PHE A 72 3.05 -0.35 4.56
C PHE A 72 4.36 -0.85 5.19
N VAL A 73 4.37 -2.03 5.81
CA VAL A 73 5.58 -2.60 6.42
C VAL A 73 6.63 -2.93 5.36
N LEU A 74 6.23 -3.52 4.23
CA LEU A 74 7.14 -3.85 3.14
C LEU A 74 7.73 -2.59 2.50
N ALA A 75 6.89 -1.62 2.14
CA ALA A 75 7.33 -0.37 1.53
C ALA A 75 8.18 0.48 2.49
N TYR A 76 7.82 0.55 3.78
CA TYR A 76 8.62 1.26 4.79
C TYR A 76 9.97 0.59 5.03
N GLY A 77 9.98 -0.74 5.12
CA GLY A 77 11.23 -1.51 5.21
C GLY A 77 12.12 -1.26 3.99
N LEU A 78 11.55 -1.27 2.78
CA LEU A 78 12.26 -1.03 1.54
C LEU A 78 12.78 0.42 1.43
N GLU A 79 11.97 1.41 1.81
CA GLU A 79 12.37 2.81 1.88
C GLU A 79 13.51 3.02 2.90
N CYS A 80 13.44 2.35 4.06
CA CYS A 80 14.51 2.40 5.05
C CYS A 80 15.79 1.67 4.59
N LEU A 81 15.67 0.57 3.86
CA LEU A 81 16.79 -0.22 3.33
C LEU A 81 17.43 0.37 2.08
N MET A 82 16.67 1.01 1.19
CA MET A 82 17.21 1.68 -0.01
C MET A 82 17.59 3.13 0.30
N GLY A 83 16.79 3.84 1.10
CA GLY A 83 17.01 5.23 1.46
C GLY A 83 18.09 5.47 2.51
N SER A 84 18.47 4.48 3.34
CA SER A 84 19.49 4.65 4.40
C SER A 84 20.92 4.21 4.07
N PRO A 85 21.21 2.97 3.62
CA PRO A 85 22.56 2.46 3.37
C PRO A 85 22.90 2.31 1.86
N PHE A 86 21.91 2.20 0.97
CA PHE A 86 22.10 1.80 -0.43
C PHE A 86 22.00 2.94 -1.44
N SER A 87 21.36 4.06 -1.11
CA SER A 87 21.33 5.26 -1.97
C SER A 87 22.73 5.79 -2.32
N PHE A 88 23.72 5.62 -1.43
CA PHE A 88 25.11 5.99 -1.72
C PHE A 88 25.93 4.89 -2.40
N ARG A 89 25.57 3.61 -2.24
CA ARG A 89 26.32 2.48 -2.82
C ARG A 89 25.96 2.17 -4.27
N PHE A 90 24.77 2.55 -4.73
CA PHE A 90 24.38 2.40 -6.14
C PHE A 90 24.64 3.65 -6.99
N ALA A 91 25.07 4.76 -6.37
CA ALA A 91 25.39 6.00 -7.07
C ALA A 91 26.89 6.17 -7.38
N CYS A 92 27.73 5.17 -7.10
CA CYS A 92 29.16 5.15 -7.41
C CYS A 92 29.52 3.90 -8.20
#